data_AF-A0ABD3MPA7-F1
#
_entry.id   AF-A0ABD3MPA7-F1
#
_cell.length_a   1.000
_cell.length_b   1.000
_cell.length_c   1.000
_cell.angle_alpha   90.00
_cell.angle_beta   90.00
_cell.angle_gamma   90.00
#
_symmetry.space_group_name_H-M   'P 1'
#
loop_
_entity.id
_entity.type
_entity.pdbx_description
1 polymer ?
#
loop_
_entity_poly.entity_id
_entity_poly.type
_entity_poly.pdbx_seq_one_letter_code
_entity_poly.pdbx_strand_id
1 'polypeptide(L)'
;MKAQALLVAASVFAESAGAFLHHHYPTRSCSSTYTHPLPMGAESAVADDGVRTVPPSISTSSSDMNNPIIQLARDFVYNKSGFYSSFDPSVYSDEFIFRGPYIGPLNKQDYFSTMDTFKIHKALPDINPNAWGFSIDPKDPNRVWYWTRNTGTFNGEPISLGNGINYPPNGAVLDGCPETHSIIFDDNQKVKLLTVGYVADRFEGNTKGAGAAVGIFNVIGLPFPKPGPLLKFTQWFGTEVFNGGAYSYSKDVPSWWKSSEVASEGF
;
A
#
# COMPACT_ATOMS: atom_id res chain seq x y z
N MET A 1 37.27 1.00 13.32
CA MET A 1 35.93 0.54 13.73
C MET A 1 34.94 0.35 12.54
N LYS A 2 35.40 0.03 11.32
CA LYS A 2 34.50 -0.15 10.14
C LYS A 2 34.30 -1.61 9.70
N ALA A 3 35.08 -2.55 10.23
CA ALA A 3 35.02 -3.96 9.83
C ALA A 3 34.11 -4.84 10.71
N GLN A 4 33.73 -4.36 11.90
CA GLN A 4 32.99 -5.17 12.89
C GLN A 4 31.46 -5.11 12.72
N ALA A 5 30.95 -4.08 12.05
CA ALA A 5 29.52 -3.94 11.75
C ALA A 5 29.04 -4.85 10.59
N LEU A 6 29.95 -5.24 9.68
CA LEU A 6 29.62 -6.11 8.55
C LEU A 6 29.36 -7.56 8.98
N LEU A 7 29.99 -8.02 10.07
CA LEU A 7 29.87 -9.39 10.56
C LEU A 7 28.53 -9.66 11.28
N VAL A 8 27.95 -8.64 11.92
CA VAL A 8 26.68 -8.79 12.66
C VAL A 8 25.48 -8.87 11.71
N ALA A 9 25.55 -8.18 10.56
CA ALA A 9 24.49 -8.27 9.56
C ALA A 9 24.48 -9.65 8.87
N ALA A 10 25.64 -10.25 8.61
CA ALA A 10 25.73 -11.57 7.96
C ALA A 10 25.29 -12.74 8.86
N SER A 11 25.47 -12.64 10.19
CA SER A 11 25.09 -13.71 11.12
C SER A 11 23.58 -13.82 11.35
N VAL A 12 22.84 -12.72 11.24
CA VAL A 12 21.38 -12.70 11.45
C VAL A 12 20.61 -13.36 10.29
N PHE A 13 21.20 -13.43 9.08
CA PHE A 13 20.56 -14.09 7.94
C PHE A 13 20.76 -15.61 7.86
N ALA A 14 21.76 -16.16 8.57
CA ALA A 14 22.08 -17.59 8.51
C ALA A 14 21.24 -18.47 9.45
N GLU A 15 20.59 -17.92 10.48
CA GLU A 15 19.86 -18.71 11.50
C GLU A 15 18.41 -19.06 11.15
N SER A 16 17.88 -18.65 9.99
CA SER A 16 16.49 -18.95 9.61
C SER A 16 16.29 -20.23 8.77
N ALA A 17 17.37 -20.98 8.50
CA ALA A 17 17.33 -22.20 7.69
C ALA A 17 17.72 -23.43 8.53
N GLY A 18 16.86 -23.85 9.46
CA GLY A 18 17.10 -25.09 10.20
C GLY A 18 16.07 -25.44 11.26
N ALA A 19 14.91 -25.96 10.85
CA ALA A 19 14.11 -26.88 11.66
C ALA A 19 12.99 -27.51 10.83
N PHE A 20 13.32 -28.56 10.06
CA PHE A 20 12.35 -29.54 9.59
C PHE A 20 12.35 -30.68 10.61
N LEU A 21 11.29 -30.80 11.41
CA LEU A 21 11.01 -32.01 12.18
C LEU A 21 9.54 -32.37 12.05
N HIS A 22 9.33 -33.59 11.54
CA HIS A 22 8.06 -34.30 11.42
C HIS A 22 7.27 -34.27 12.74
N HIS A 23 6.00 -33.89 12.66
CA HIS A 23 5.02 -34.22 13.69
C HIS A 23 3.83 -34.94 13.05
N HIS A 24 3.65 -36.19 13.48
CA HIS A 24 2.49 -37.02 13.22
C HIS A 24 1.25 -36.39 13.85
N TYR A 25 0.19 -36.17 13.06
CA TYR A 25 -1.14 -35.86 13.58
C TYR A 25 -1.91 -37.16 13.85
N PRO A 26 -2.51 -37.35 15.04
CA PRO A 26 -3.51 -38.37 15.25
C PRO A 26 -4.89 -37.87 14.79
N THR A 27 -5.57 -38.71 14.01
CA THR A 27 -6.98 -38.57 13.64
C THR A 27 -7.87 -38.71 14.87
N ARG A 28 -8.71 -37.72 15.17
CA ARG A 28 -9.87 -37.89 16.05
C ARG A 28 -11.16 -37.67 15.28
N SER A 29 -11.93 -38.75 15.18
CA SER A 29 -13.34 -38.73 14.77
C SER A 29 -14.17 -38.21 15.94
N CYS A 30 -15.03 -37.22 15.69
CA CYS A 30 -16.10 -36.84 16.60
C CYS A 30 -17.42 -36.81 15.82
N SER A 31 -18.20 -37.87 16.00
CA SER A 31 -19.64 -37.90 15.79
C SER A 31 -20.30 -37.31 17.05
N SER A 32 -21.16 -36.32 16.89
CA SER A 32 -22.21 -36.01 17.88
C SER A 32 -23.34 -35.22 17.23
N THR A 33 -24.44 -35.92 16.98
CA THR A 33 -25.77 -35.36 16.71
C THR A 33 -26.33 -34.74 18.00
N TYR A 34 -26.65 -33.45 17.97
CA TYR A 34 -27.52 -32.82 18.96
C TYR A 34 -28.68 -32.12 18.25
N THR A 35 -29.85 -32.73 18.34
CA THR A 35 -31.16 -32.13 18.08
C THR A 35 -31.66 -31.46 19.35
N HIS A 36 -31.90 -30.15 19.31
CA HIS A 36 -32.74 -29.46 20.30
C HIS A 36 -34.03 -28.96 19.63
N PRO A 37 -35.22 -29.23 20.20
CA PRO A 37 -36.48 -28.70 19.71
C PRO A 37 -36.65 -27.23 20.15
N LEU A 38 -37.16 -26.40 19.24
CA LEU A 38 -37.52 -25.00 19.51
C LEU A 38 -38.82 -24.92 20.34
N PRO A 39 -38.89 -24.03 21.34
CA PRO A 39 -40.16 -23.75 22.03
C PRO A 39 -41.03 -22.82 21.16
N MET A 40 -42.27 -23.26 20.92
CA MET A 40 -43.36 -22.44 20.41
C MET A 40 -43.80 -21.42 21.47
N GLY A 41 -44.02 -20.18 21.04
CA GLY A 41 -44.89 -19.23 21.72
C GLY A 41 -44.19 -18.02 22.33
N ALA A 42 -44.03 -16.96 21.53
CA ALA A 42 -44.05 -15.59 22.04
C ALA A 42 -44.65 -14.67 20.97
N GLU A 43 -45.59 -13.86 21.40
CA GLU A 43 -46.47 -12.99 20.62
C GLU A 43 -45.72 -11.94 19.79
N SER A 44 -46.35 -11.63 18.67
CA SER A 44 -46.07 -10.53 17.75
C SER A 44 -46.10 -9.16 18.46
N ALA A 45 -44.92 -8.56 18.65
CA ALA A 45 -44.79 -7.11 18.72
C ALA A 45 -44.41 -6.62 17.32
N VAL A 46 -45.35 -5.94 16.65
CA VAL A 46 -45.13 -5.27 15.37
C VAL A 46 -44.14 -4.14 15.61
N ALA A 47 -42.89 -4.33 15.20
CA ALA A 47 -41.90 -3.27 15.13
C ALA A 47 -42.14 -2.49 13.84
N ASP A 48 -42.26 -1.18 14.00
CA ASP A 48 -42.34 -0.14 12.99
C ASP A 48 -41.34 -0.38 11.83
N ASP A 49 -41.85 -0.63 10.62
CA ASP A 49 -41.09 -0.75 9.38
C ASP A 49 -40.58 0.66 8.97
N GLY A 50 -39.64 1.18 9.77
CA GLY A 50 -38.82 2.30 9.36
C GLY A 50 -38.05 1.89 8.13
N VAL A 51 -38.54 2.30 6.95
CA VAL A 51 -37.88 2.13 5.66
C VAL A 51 -36.45 2.63 5.81
N ARG A 52 -35.50 1.71 6.00
CA ARG A 52 -34.09 2.01 5.95
C ARG A 52 -33.80 2.34 4.49
N THR A 53 -33.85 3.62 4.16
CA THR A 53 -33.44 4.11 2.83
C THR A 53 -32.00 3.68 2.64
N VAL A 54 -31.78 2.60 1.90
CA VAL A 54 -30.47 2.26 1.37
C VAL A 54 -30.12 3.44 0.46
N PRO A 55 -29.05 4.22 0.74
CA PRO A 55 -28.63 5.26 -0.19
C PRO A 55 -28.44 4.59 -1.55
N PRO A 56 -28.85 5.25 -2.65
CA PRO A 56 -28.81 4.63 -3.97
C PRO A 56 -27.41 4.07 -4.19
N SER A 57 -27.34 2.79 -4.51
CA SER A 57 -26.09 2.16 -4.94
C SER A 57 -25.54 3.01 -6.06
N ILE A 58 -24.39 3.65 -5.82
CA ILE A 58 -23.66 4.39 -6.84
C ILE A 58 -23.17 3.36 -7.84
N SER A 59 -24.02 3.03 -8.81
CA SER A 59 -23.56 2.42 -10.04
C SER A 59 -22.65 3.46 -10.66
N THR A 60 -21.36 3.15 -10.82
CA THR A 60 -20.44 3.95 -11.63
C THR A 60 -20.97 3.97 -13.05
N SER A 61 -21.81 4.96 -13.29
CA SER A 61 -22.41 5.22 -14.58
C SER A 61 -21.31 5.76 -15.49
N SER A 62 -21.41 5.54 -16.80
CA SER A 62 -20.48 6.14 -17.77
C SER A 62 -20.42 7.68 -17.66
N SER A 63 -21.45 8.31 -17.08
CA SER A 63 -21.47 9.74 -16.72
C SER A 63 -20.46 10.12 -15.63
N ASP A 64 -20.17 9.24 -14.66
CA ASP A 64 -19.23 9.56 -13.57
C ASP A 64 -17.79 9.63 -14.06
N MET A 65 -17.45 8.87 -15.12
CA MET A 65 -16.13 8.92 -15.75
C MET A 65 -15.83 10.25 -16.46
N ASN A 66 -16.86 11.03 -16.77
CA ASN A 66 -16.71 12.37 -17.35
C ASN A 66 -16.56 13.46 -16.29
N ASN A 67 -16.61 13.12 -14.99
CA ASN A 67 -16.42 14.08 -13.93
C ASN A 67 -14.96 14.61 -13.95
N PRO A 68 -14.75 15.94 -13.95
CA PRO A 68 -13.41 16.54 -14.01
C PRO A 68 -12.45 16.04 -12.92
N ILE A 69 -12.90 15.83 -11.69
CA ILE A 69 -12.01 15.40 -10.60
C ILE A 69 -11.61 13.92 -10.74
N ILE A 70 -12.50 13.09 -11.30
CA ILE A 70 -12.19 11.69 -11.63
C ILE A 70 -11.19 11.64 -12.79
N GLN A 71 -11.38 12.46 -13.83
CA GLN A 71 -10.42 12.57 -14.93
C GLN A 71 -9.04 13.03 -14.44
N LEU A 72 -9.01 14.01 -13.54
CA LEU A 72 -7.79 14.50 -12.91
C LEU A 72 -7.10 13.41 -12.08
N ALA A 73 -7.84 12.65 -11.28
CA ALA A 73 -7.31 11.51 -10.52
C ALA A 73 -6.72 10.43 -11.43
N ARG A 74 -7.40 10.10 -12.53
CA ARG A 74 -6.91 9.14 -13.53
C ARG A 74 -5.61 9.62 -14.16
N ASP A 75 -5.60 10.85 -14.66
CA ASP A 75 -4.40 11.43 -15.27
C ASP A 75 -3.23 11.47 -14.28
N PHE A 76 -3.48 11.86 -13.02
CA PHE A 76 -2.47 11.84 -11.98
C PHE A 76 -1.83 10.46 -11.77
N VAL A 77 -2.66 9.43 -11.57
CA VAL A 77 -2.20 8.07 -11.30
C VAL A 77 -1.33 7.54 -12.43
N TYR A 78 -1.81 7.68 -13.67
CA TYR A 78 -1.14 7.13 -14.85
C TYR A 78 0.09 7.95 -15.26
N ASN A 79 0.04 9.28 -15.15
CA ASN A 79 1.01 10.13 -15.87
C ASN A 79 1.88 11.03 -14.98
N LYS A 80 1.53 11.21 -13.69
CA LYS A 80 2.13 12.27 -12.87
C LYS A 80 2.50 11.87 -11.45
N SER A 81 2.29 10.61 -11.08
CA SER A 81 2.39 10.16 -9.68
C SER A 81 3.82 9.90 -9.21
N GLY A 82 4.80 9.70 -10.09
CA GLY A 82 6.16 9.26 -9.68
C GLY A 82 6.30 7.75 -9.50
N PHE A 83 5.20 7.04 -9.23
CA PHE A 83 5.22 5.60 -8.98
C PHE A 83 5.07 4.79 -10.27
N TYR A 84 4.04 5.08 -11.07
CA TYR A 84 3.75 4.41 -12.35
C TYR A 84 4.32 5.16 -13.57
N SER A 85 4.81 6.37 -13.35
CA SER A 85 5.38 7.30 -14.34
C SER A 85 6.30 8.28 -13.62
N SER A 86 7.00 9.16 -14.34
CA SER A 86 7.72 10.26 -13.70
C SER A 86 6.75 11.21 -13.00
N PHE A 87 7.14 11.79 -11.87
CA PHE A 87 6.28 12.73 -11.16
C PHE A 87 6.29 14.10 -11.85
N ASP A 88 5.17 14.82 -11.76
CA ASP A 88 5.06 16.22 -12.17
C ASP A 88 4.91 17.10 -10.92
N PRO A 89 5.93 17.86 -10.49
CA PRO A 89 5.86 18.66 -9.27
C PRO A 89 4.73 19.71 -9.25
N SER A 90 4.24 20.12 -10.43
CA SER A 90 3.24 21.18 -10.55
C SER A 90 1.85 20.76 -10.06
N VAL A 91 1.55 19.46 -10.10
CA VAL A 91 0.24 18.92 -9.67
C VAL A 91 0.17 18.54 -8.20
N TYR A 92 1.24 18.74 -7.43
CA TYR A 92 1.26 18.48 -5.98
C TYR A 92 1.07 19.77 -5.20
N SER A 93 0.18 19.74 -4.22
CA SER A 93 -0.03 20.84 -3.27
C SER A 93 1.25 21.07 -2.45
N ASP A 94 1.51 22.29 -2.03
CA ASP A 94 2.64 22.57 -1.13
C ASP A 94 2.40 21.98 0.27
N GLU A 95 1.14 21.70 0.62
CA GLU A 95 0.76 20.96 1.84
C GLU A 95 0.58 19.46 1.60
N PHE A 96 1.19 18.89 0.56
CA PHE A 96 1.02 17.48 0.20
C PHE A 96 1.46 16.52 1.32
N ILE A 97 0.66 15.47 1.52
CA ILE A 97 1.01 14.28 2.30
C ILE A 97 0.84 13.00 1.47
N PHE A 98 1.80 12.09 1.60
CA PHE A 98 1.67 10.70 1.19
C PHE A 98 1.49 9.79 2.42
N ARG A 99 0.62 8.79 2.32
CA ARG A 99 0.45 7.74 3.33
C ARG A 99 0.19 6.37 2.70
N GLY A 100 0.97 5.37 3.08
CA GLY A 100 0.63 3.96 2.88
C GLY A 100 0.79 3.16 4.18
N PRO A 101 0.48 1.85 4.18
CA PRO A 101 0.49 1.04 5.40
C PRO A 101 1.86 0.99 6.10
N TYR A 102 2.94 1.03 5.31
CA TYR A 102 4.32 0.90 5.79
C TYR A 102 5.09 2.22 5.86
N ILE A 103 4.70 3.19 5.02
CA ILE A 103 5.45 4.42 4.76
C ILE A 103 4.52 5.61 4.97
N GLY A 104 5.05 6.65 5.60
CA GLY A 104 4.39 7.92 5.81
C GLY A 104 4.09 8.23 7.27
N PRO A 105 3.55 9.43 7.54
CA PRO A 105 3.29 10.49 6.55
C PRO A 105 4.58 10.99 5.90
N LEU A 106 4.59 11.21 4.58
CA LEU A 106 5.68 11.91 3.88
C LEU A 106 5.17 13.24 3.36
N ASN A 107 5.93 14.32 3.58
CA ASN A 107 5.72 15.60 2.92
C ASN A 107 6.14 15.53 1.44
N LYS A 108 5.88 16.61 0.70
CA LYS A 108 6.18 16.72 -0.75
C LYS A 108 7.64 16.41 -1.09
N GLN A 109 8.58 16.97 -0.33
CA GLN A 109 10.00 16.83 -0.61
C GLN A 109 10.49 15.40 -0.36
N ASP A 110 10.11 14.82 0.78
CA ASP A 110 10.52 13.47 1.16
C ASP A 110 9.88 12.41 0.24
N TYR A 111 8.65 12.68 -0.22
CA TYR A 111 7.99 11.87 -1.24
C TYR A 111 8.75 11.90 -2.57
N PHE A 112 9.12 13.08 -3.08
CA PHE A 112 9.89 13.18 -4.33
C PHE A 112 11.26 12.52 -4.19
N SER A 113 11.96 12.72 -3.07
CA SER A 113 13.24 12.04 -2.82
C SER A 113 13.08 10.52 -2.83
N THR A 114 11.97 10.02 -2.28
CA THR A 114 11.63 8.59 -2.30
C THR A 114 11.33 8.09 -3.73
N MET A 115 10.55 8.84 -4.52
CA MET A 115 10.28 8.48 -5.93
C MET A 115 11.54 8.50 -6.79
N ASP A 116 12.43 9.48 -6.58
CA ASP A 116 13.73 9.58 -7.25
C ASP A 116 14.73 8.51 -6.82
N THR A 117 14.60 7.99 -5.60
CA THR A 117 15.45 6.90 -5.11
C THR A 117 15.07 5.58 -5.75
N PHE A 118 13.78 5.20 -5.66
CA PHE A 118 13.34 3.88 -6.12
C PHE A 118 13.06 3.80 -7.62
N LYS A 119 12.60 4.89 -8.24
CA LYS A 119 12.25 4.98 -9.67
C LYS A 119 11.56 3.73 -10.21
N ILE A 120 10.51 3.27 -9.52
CA ILE A 120 9.83 1.98 -9.82
C ILE A 120 9.41 1.88 -11.30
N HIS A 121 8.88 2.96 -11.88
CA HIS A 121 8.49 3.02 -13.29
C HIS A 121 9.66 2.88 -14.29
N LYS A 122 10.92 3.06 -13.86
CA LYS A 122 12.10 2.78 -14.67
C LYS A 122 12.56 1.34 -14.53
N ALA A 123 12.40 0.77 -13.34
CA ALA A 123 12.70 -0.63 -13.06
C ALA A 123 11.69 -1.58 -13.75
N LEU A 124 10.42 -1.22 -13.73
CA LEU A 124 9.33 -1.90 -14.43
C LEU A 124 8.80 -0.97 -15.53
N PRO A 125 9.41 -0.92 -16.73
CA PRO A 125 9.06 0.05 -17.78
C PRO A 125 7.67 -0.18 -18.39
N ASP A 126 7.10 -1.38 -18.23
CA ASP A 126 5.74 -1.76 -18.61
C ASP A 126 4.78 -1.75 -17.41
N ILE A 127 5.16 -1.13 -16.28
CA ILE A 127 4.29 -1.07 -15.11
C ILE A 127 2.97 -0.38 -15.44
N ASN A 128 1.87 -1.01 -15.08
CA ASN A 128 0.53 -0.46 -15.26
C ASN A 128 -0.23 -0.56 -13.94
N PRO A 129 -0.86 0.53 -13.45
CA PRO A 129 -1.68 0.46 -12.24
C PRO A 129 -2.93 -0.41 -12.42
N ASN A 130 -3.40 -0.59 -13.67
CA ASN A 130 -4.70 -1.17 -14.01
C ASN A 130 -5.79 -0.60 -13.09
N ALA A 131 -5.94 0.72 -13.04
CA ALA A 131 -6.81 1.36 -12.06
C ALA A 131 -8.29 1.32 -12.47
N TRP A 132 -9.19 0.97 -11.54
CA TRP A 132 -10.65 0.96 -11.77
C TRP A 132 -11.44 1.48 -10.56
N GLY A 133 -12.77 1.56 -10.73
CA GLY A 133 -13.69 1.86 -9.64
C GLY A 133 -13.52 3.27 -9.07
N PHE A 134 -13.21 4.25 -9.91
CA PHE A 134 -13.09 5.64 -9.50
C PHE A 134 -14.44 6.17 -9.02
N SER A 135 -14.48 6.75 -7.82
CA SER A 135 -15.68 7.35 -7.24
C SER A 135 -15.34 8.51 -6.31
N ILE A 136 -16.18 9.54 -6.29
CA ILE A 136 -16.05 10.66 -5.35
C ILE A 136 -16.50 10.22 -3.95
N ASP A 137 -15.77 10.62 -2.93
CA ASP A 137 -16.17 10.37 -1.54
C ASP A 137 -17.47 11.14 -1.20
N PRO A 138 -18.48 10.48 -0.62
CA PRO A 138 -19.76 11.12 -0.32
C PRO A 138 -19.69 12.18 0.79
N LYS A 139 -18.60 12.22 1.58
CA LYS A 139 -18.36 13.19 2.65
C LYS A 139 -17.39 14.29 2.25
N ASP A 140 -16.43 13.98 1.38
CA ASP A 140 -15.42 14.93 0.90
C ASP A 140 -15.44 14.99 -0.64
N PRO A 141 -16.09 16.00 -1.25
CA PRO A 141 -16.21 16.08 -2.70
C PRO A 141 -14.86 16.27 -3.42
N ASN A 142 -13.80 16.62 -2.70
CA ASN A 142 -12.45 16.74 -3.24
C ASN A 142 -11.66 15.43 -3.17
N ARG A 143 -12.24 14.36 -2.60
CA ARG A 143 -11.62 13.05 -2.51
C ARG A 143 -12.15 12.09 -3.57
N VAL A 144 -11.24 11.42 -4.25
CA VAL A 144 -11.53 10.32 -5.18
C VAL A 144 -10.94 9.03 -4.64
N TRP A 145 -11.78 8.02 -4.46
CA TRP A 145 -11.40 6.63 -4.20
C TRP A 145 -11.22 5.88 -5.52
N TYR A 146 -10.28 4.95 -5.56
CA TYR A 146 -10.07 4.05 -6.68
C TYR A 146 -9.32 2.79 -6.24
N TRP A 147 -9.28 1.81 -7.13
CA TRP A 147 -8.63 0.54 -6.92
C TRP A 147 -7.51 0.34 -7.92
N THR A 148 -6.50 -0.46 -7.58
CA THR A 148 -5.43 -0.87 -8.49
C THR A 148 -5.15 -2.36 -8.38
N ARG A 149 -4.65 -2.95 -9.47
CA ARG A 149 -4.09 -4.30 -9.51
C ARG A 149 -2.91 -4.27 -10.47
N ASN A 150 -1.79 -3.77 -9.96
CA ASN A 150 -0.68 -3.42 -10.82
C ASN A 150 -0.04 -4.64 -11.49
N THR A 151 0.44 -4.45 -12.71
CA THR A 151 1.20 -5.46 -13.46
C THR A 151 2.49 -4.84 -13.98
N GLY A 152 3.49 -5.65 -14.27
CA GLY A 152 4.71 -5.20 -14.93
C GLY A 152 5.80 -6.25 -14.90
N THR A 153 6.94 -5.94 -15.49
CA THR A 153 8.08 -6.85 -15.62
C THR A 153 9.35 -6.14 -15.18
N PHE A 154 10.10 -6.74 -14.25
CA PHE A 154 11.35 -6.17 -13.76
C PHE A 154 12.51 -6.42 -14.73
N ASN A 155 12.49 -5.70 -15.86
CA ASN A 155 13.44 -5.80 -16.97
C ASN A 155 14.07 -4.45 -17.37
N GLY A 156 13.79 -3.37 -16.62
CA GLY A 156 14.32 -2.03 -16.86
C GLY A 156 15.58 -1.72 -16.08
N GLU A 157 15.65 -0.50 -15.53
CA GLU A 157 16.79 -0.03 -14.75
C GLU A 157 16.91 -0.75 -13.39
N PRO A 158 18.13 -0.93 -12.84
CA PRO A 158 18.29 -1.46 -11.48
C PRO A 158 17.59 -0.58 -10.44
N ILE A 159 16.99 -1.21 -9.42
CA ILE A 159 16.46 -0.46 -8.27
C ILE A 159 17.63 -0.10 -7.35
N SER A 160 17.82 1.20 -7.10
CA SER A 160 18.79 1.69 -6.14
C SER A 160 18.19 1.69 -4.73
N LEU A 161 18.89 1.07 -3.78
CA LEU A 161 18.56 1.13 -2.35
C LEU A 161 19.36 2.22 -1.60
N GLY A 162 20.01 3.11 -2.35
CA GLY A 162 20.96 4.08 -1.81
C GLY A 162 22.34 3.47 -1.53
N ASN A 163 23.32 4.32 -1.23
CA ASN A 163 24.69 3.94 -0.85
C ASN A 163 25.41 2.96 -1.82
N GLY A 164 25.05 3.00 -3.11
CA GLY A 164 25.66 2.17 -4.15
C GLY A 164 25.15 0.72 -4.22
N ILE A 165 24.11 0.38 -3.45
CA ILE A 165 23.46 -0.93 -3.53
C ILE A 165 22.40 -0.87 -4.64
N ASN A 166 22.66 -1.60 -5.73
CA ASN A 166 21.75 -1.71 -6.86
C ASN A 166 21.26 -3.15 -6.98
N TYR A 167 19.95 -3.32 -7.13
CA TYR A 167 19.32 -4.60 -7.39
C TYR A 167 19.06 -4.72 -8.91
N PRO A 168 19.75 -5.62 -9.64
CA PRO A 168 19.66 -5.69 -11.09
C PRO A 168 18.33 -6.31 -11.55
N PRO A 169 17.83 -5.96 -12.75
CA PRO A 169 16.64 -6.59 -13.35
C PRO A 169 16.84 -8.10 -13.46
N ASN A 170 15.80 -8.86 -13.10
CA ASN A 170 15.82 -10.33 -13.12
C ASN A 170 14.65 -10.96 -13.90
N GLY A 171 13.84 -10.14 -14.57
CA GLY A 171 12.71 -10.61 -15.37
C GLY A 171 11.50 -11.06 -14.54
N ALA A 172 11.46 -10.81 -13.23
CA ALA A 172 10.30 -11.12 -12.41
C ALA A 172 9.05 -10.39 -12.93
N VAL A 173 7.94 -11.12 -13.01
CA VAL A 173 6.65 -10.59 -13.48
C VAL A 173 5.78 -10.27 -12.27
N LEU A 174 5.38 -9.02 -12.15
CA LEU A 174 4.45 -8.50 -11.15
C LEU A 174 3.01 -8.83 -11.57
N ASP A 175 2.30 -9.49 -10.66
CA ASP A 175 0.84 -9.63 -10.67
C ASP A 175 0.32 -9.17 -9.31
N GLY A 176 -0.15 -7.92 -9.25
CA GLY A 176 -0.55 -7.25 -8.02
C GLY A 176 -1.77 -7.88 -7.36
N CYS A 177 -1.88 -7.74 -6.05
CA CYS A 177 -3.16 -7.91 -5.36
C CYS A 177 -4.06 -6.68 -5.59
N PRO A 178 -5.39 -6.78 -5.38
CA PRO A 178 -6.26 -5.60 -5.32
C PRO A 178 -5.89 -4.67 -4.17
N GLU A 179 -5.62 -3.40 -4.48
CA GLU A 179 -5.32 -2.34 -3.52
C GLU A 179 -6.36 -1.22 -3.59
N THR A 180 -6.71 -0.65 -2.43
CA THR A 180 -7.58 0.53 -2.30
C THR A 180 -6.75 1.78 -2.11
N HIS A 181 -6.97 2.77 -2.98
CA HIS A 181 -6.25 4.03 -2.99
C HIS A 181 -7.22 5.21 -2.89
N SER A 182 -6.71 6.37 -2.48
CA SER A 182 -7.45 7.63 -2.56
C SER A 182 -6.55 8.82 -2.84
N ILE A 183 -7.14 9.85 -3.46
CA ILE A 183 -6.52 11.15 -3.68
C ILE A 183 -7.46 12.22 -3.13
N ILE A 184 -6.95 13.17 -2.34
CA ILE A 184 -7.64 14.43 -2.04
C ILE A 184 -6.97 15.55 -2.81
N PHE A 185 -7.77 16.39 -3.47
CA PHE A 185 -7.32 17.61 -4.13
C PHE A 185 -7.53 18.84 -3.23
N ASP A 186 -6.64 19.84 -3.32
CA ASP A 186 -6.86 21.16 -2.75
C ASP A 186 -7.75 22.04 -3.64
N ASP A 187 -8.05 23.25 -3.18
CA ASP A 187 -8.90 24.21 -3.91
C ASP A 187 -8.31 24.63 -5.28
N ASN A 188 -7.00 24.40 -5.50
CA ASN A 188 -6.32 24.64 -6.77
C ASN A 188 -6.22 23.38 -7.63
N GLN A 189 -6.96 22.32 -7.28
CA GLN A 189 -6.94 21.03 -7.96
C GLN A 189 -5.56 20.35 -7.96
N LYS A 190 -4.73 20.63 -6.95
CA LYS A 190 -3.46 19.92 -6.74
C LYS A 190 -3.64 18.81 -5.72
N VAL A 191 -2.91 17.72 -5.89
CA VAL A 191 -2.93 16.59 -4.95
C VAL A 191 -2.43 17.04 -3.59
N LYS A 192 -3.32 17.01 -2.59
CA LYS A 192 -3.04 17.35 -1.19
C LYS A 192 -2.82 16.12 -0.32
N LEU A 193 -3.53 15.03 -0.58
CA LEU A 193 -3.30 13.74 0.07
C LEU A 193 -3.29 12.63 -0.96
N LEU A 194 -2.29 11.76 -0.90
CA LEU A 194 -2.26 10.50 -1.63
C LEU A 194 -2.18 9.35 -0.63
N THR A 195 -3.21 8.49 -0.61
CA THR A 195 -3.20 7.24 0.16
C THR A 195 -3.13 6.03 -0.78
N VAL A 196 -2.20 5.11 -0.56
CA VAL A 196 -1.97 3.94 -1.43
C VAL A 196 -1.65 2.70 -0.62
N GLY A 197 -1.66 1.51 -1.22
CA GLY A 197 -1.06 0.34 -0.58
C GLY A 197 -2.00 -0.52 0.26
N TYR A 198 -3.25 -0.11 0.47
CA TYR A 198 -4.18 -0.83 1.35
C TYR A 198 -4.77 -2.05 0.63
N VAL A 199 -4.24 -3.23 0.93
CA VAL A 199 -4.62 -4.49 0.28
C VAL A 199 -6.02 -4.90 0.71
N ALA A 200 -6.90 -5.14 -0.26
CA ALA A 200 -8.26 -5.60 0.01
C ALA A 200 -8.42 -7.12 -0.07
N ASP A 201 -7.65 -7.78 -0.94
CA ASP A 201 -7.53 -9.23 -0.96
C ASP A 201 -6.06 -9.64 -1.04
N ARG A 202 -5.53 -10.10 0.11
CA ARG A 202 -4.13 -10.49 0.25
C ARG A 202 -3.80 -11.87 -0.32
N PHE A 203 -4.81 -12.61 -0.78
CA PHE A 203 -4.64 -13.96 -1.33
C PHE A 203 -4.54 -13.98 -2.86
N GLU A 204 -4.81 -12.84 -3.51
CA GLU A 204 -4.66 -12.68 -4.94
C GLU A 204 -3.29 -12.12 -5.33
N GLY A 205 -2.89 -12.37 -6.58
CA GLY A 205 -1.61 -11.94 -7.13
C GLY A 205 -0.41 -12.71 -6.53
N ASN A 206 0.79 -12.18 -6.77
CA ASN A 206 2.05 -12.79 -6.35
C ASN A 206 2.88 -11.94 -5.38
N THR A 207 2.30 -10.86 -4.84
CA THR A 207 2.95 -9.90 -3.94
C THR A 207 3.08 -10.39 -2.48
N LYS A 208 2.64 -11.63 -2.21
CA LYS A 208 2.54 -12.22 -0.86
C LYS A 208 1.63 -11.40 0.08
N GLY A 209 0.60 -10.78 -0.49
CA GLY A 209 -0.39 -10.02 0.27
C GLY A 209 0.06 -8.63 0.69
N ALA A 210 1.09 -8.07 0.04
CA ALA A 210 1.57 -6.72 0.30
C ALA A 210 1.27 -5.80 -0.90
N GLY A 211 0.89 -4.56 -0.62
CA GLY A 211 0.66 -3.53 -1.63
C GLY A 211 1.85 -2.62 -1.86
N ALA A 212 1.69 -1.66 -2.77
CA ALA A 212 2.65 -0.62 -3.11
C ALA A 212 4.07 -1.17 -3.37
N ALA A 213 5.11 -0.41 -3.01
CA ALA A 213 6.51 -0.81 -3.23
C ALA A 213 6.88 -2.13 -2.54
N VAL A 214 6.29 -2.44 -1.37
CA VAL A 214 6.59 -3.65 -0.60
C VAL A 214 6.16 -4.91 -1.36
N GLY A 215 4.99 -4.86 -2.00
CA GLY A 215 4.54 -5.96 -2.88
C GLY A 215 5.50 -6.21 -4.02
N ILE A 216 5.98 -5.15 -4.68
CA ILE A 216 6.95 -5.24 -5.77
C ILE A 216 8.27 -5.84 -5.27
N PHE A 217 8.77 -5.39 -4.12
CA PHE A 217 10.00 -5.91 -3.51
C PHE A 217 9.92 -7.41 -3.21
N ASN A 218 8.77 -7.89 -2.74
CA ASN A 218 8.54 -9.32 -2.53
C ASN A 218 8.62 -10.14 -3.82
N VAL A 219 8.11 -9.60 -4.93
CA VAL A 219 8.08 -10.27 -6.24
C VAL A 219 9.48 -10.31 -6.85
N ILE A 220 10.20 -9.20 -6.84
CA ILE A 220 11.53 -9.14 -7.45
C ILE A 220 12.60 -9.86 -6.60
N GLY A 221 12.29 -10.24 -5.36
CA GLY A 221 13.22 -10.94 -4.47
C GLY A 221 14.12 -10.01 -3.64
N LEU A 222 13.67 -8.77 -3.44
CA LEU A 222 14.35 -7.80 -2.59
C LEU A 222 13.88 -7.99 -1.14
N PRO A 223 14.79 -8.31 -0.20
CA PRO A 223 14.40 -8.61 1.17
C PRO A 223 13.83 -7.36 1.85
N PHE A 224 12.50 -7.33 2.07
CA PHE A 224 11.85 -6.31 2.89
C PHE A 224 11.56 -6.87 4.28
N PRO A 225 11.91 -6.17 5.37
CA PRO A 225 11.66 -6.69 6.72
C PRO A 225 10.15 -6.79 6.99
N LYS A 226 9.72 -7.84 7.70
CA LYS A 226 8.31 -8.02 8.07
C LYS A 226 7.87 -6.95 9.08
N PRO A 227 6.61 -6.49 9.03
CA PRO A 227 6.08 -5.57 10.03
C PRO A 227 6.32 -6.09 11.45
N GLY A 228 6.84 -5.23 12.32
CA GLY A 228 7.19 -5.57 13.69
C GLY A 228 8.27 -4.64 14.26
N PRO A 229 8.70 -4.89 15.52
CA PRO A 229 9.71 -4.08 16.19
C PRO A 229 11.01 -3.97 15.39
N LEU A 230 11.39 -5.03 14.69
CA LEU A 230 12.59 -5.07 13.84
C LEU A 230 12.45 -4.17 12.62
N LEU A 231 11.31 -4.16 11.93
CA LEU A 231 11.08 -3.24 10.80
C LEU A 231 11.03 -1.79 11.28
N LYS A 232 10.36 -1.51 12.40
CA LYS A 232 10.34 -0.15 12.98
C LYS A 232 11.75 0.32 13.32
N PHE A 233 12.57 -0.58 13.87
CA PHE A 233 13.98 -0.31 14.16
C PHE A 233 14.81 -0.11 12.88
N THR A 234 14.67 -0.95 11.85
CA THR A 234 15.43 -0.77 10.59
C THR A 234 14.98 0.44 9.79
N GLN A 235 13.69 0.77 9.82
CA GLN A 235 13.14 2.00 9.23
C GLN A 235 13.70 3.23 9.94
N TRP A 236 13.59 3.29 11.28
CA TRP A 236 14.17 4.36 12.09
C TRP A 236 15.69 4.48 11.89
N PHE A 237 16.41 3.35 11.88
CA PHE A 237 17.86 3.32 11.69
C PHE A 237 18.26 3.73 10.26
N GLY A 238 17.50 3.30 9.25
CA GLY A 238 17.71 3.73 7.86
C GLY A 238 17.50 5.24 7.68
N THR A 239 16.41 5.79 8.24
CA THR A 239 16.08 7.22 8.10
C THR A 239 16.96 8.14 8.94
N GLU A 240 17.36 7.74 10.15
CA GLU A 240 18.11 8.60 11.07
C GLU A 240 19.64 8.43 10.96
N VAL A 241 20.12 7.27 10.48
CA VAL A 241 21.56 6.94 10.51
C VAL A 241 22.17 6.81 9.11
N PHE A 242 21.41 6.37 8.10
CA PHE A 242 21.92 6.11 6.76
C PHE A 242 21.14 6.89 5.69
N ASN A 243 21.43 8.19 5.62
CA ASN A 243 20.86 9.23 4.73
C ASN A 243 20.80 8.84 3.22
N GLY A 244 19.88 7.95 2.85
CA GLY A 244 19.82 7.28 1.55
C GLY A 244 18.77 7.82 0.58
N GLY A 245 18.17 8.98 0.84
CA GLY A 245 17.16 9.64 -0.01
C GLY A 245 15.74 9.06 0.08
N ALA A 246 15.56 7.79 0.45
CA ALA A 246 14.25 7.22 0.75
C ALA A 246 13.88 7.42 2.23
N TYR A 247 12.69 7.96 2.49
CA TYR A 247 12.20 8.25 3.84
C TYR A 247 11.05 7.32 4.25
N SER A 248 11.03 6.93 5.52
CA SER A 248 9.92 6.15 6.11
C SER A 248 8.80 7.04 6.66
N TYR A 249 9.13 8.26 7.12
CA TYR A 249 8.21 9.31 7.54
C TYR A 249 8.93 10.67 7.51
N SER A 250 8.17 11.76 7.45
CA SER A 250 8.65 13.14 7.57
C SER A 250 8.55 13.65 9.00
N LYS A 251 9.54 14.45 9.43
CA LYS A 251 9.49 15.18 10.71
C LYS A 251 8.64 16.44 10.60
N ASP A 252 8.73 17.11 9.45
CA ASP A 252 8.01 18.34 9.16
C ASP A 252 6.81 18.02 8.26
N VAL A 253 5.64 17.85 8.88
CA VAL A 253 4.36 17.63 8.21
C VAL A 253 3.45 18.87 8.35
N PRO A 254 2.61 19.20 7.35
CA PRO A 254 1.70 20.33 7.43
C PRO A 254 0.71 20.22 8.60
N SER A 255 0.32 21.36 9.17
CA SER A 255 -0.52 21.42 10.39
C SER A 255 -1.93 20.84 10.21
N TRP A 256 -2.41 20.70 8.97
CA TRP A 256 -3.69 20.06 8.70
C TRP A 256 -3.65 18.53 8.93
N TRP A 257 -2.46 17.91 8.86
CA TRP A 257 -2.28 16.49 9.13
C TRP A 257 -2.30 16.25 10.64
N LYS A 258 -3.37 15.60 11.13
CA LYS A 258 -3.63 15.44 12.57
C LYS A 258 -3.11 14.13 13.17
N SER A 259 -2.75 13.14 12.34
CA SER A 259 -2.31 11.84 12.85
C SER A 259 -0.87 11.92 13.33
N SER A 260 -0.62 11.43 14.54
CA SER A 260 0.74 11.22 15.09
C SER A 260 1.35 9.88 14.69
N GLU A 261 0.60 9.01 14.01
CA GLU A 261 1.08 7.69 13.60
C GLU A 261 2.15 7.83 12.50
N VAL A 262 3.26 7.11 12.69
CA VAL A 262 4.39 7.09 11.77
C VAL A 262 4.74 5.66 11.37
N ALA A 263 5.20 5.49 10.14
CA ALA A 263 5.68 4.22 9.60
C ALA A 263 4.62 3.10 9.61
N SER A 264 5.05 1.85 9.82
CA SER A 264 4.21 0.66 9.71
C SER A 264 3.11 0.58 10.76
N GLU A 265 1.86 0.58 10.28
CA GLU A 265 0.67 0.20 11.06
C GLU A 265 0.45 -1.32 11.10
N GLY A 266 1.06 -2.08 10.17
CA GLY A 266 1.05 -3.54 10.19
C GLY A 266 -0.23 -4.19 9.66
N PHE A 267 -1.03 -3.46 8.88
CA PHE A 267 -2.23 -3.94 8.20
C PHE A 267 -1.96 -4.20 6.71
#